data_AF-A0A219B2E3-F1
#
_entry.id   AF-A0A219B2E3-F1
#
_cell.length_a   1.000
_cell.length_b   1.000
_cell.length_c   1.000
_cell.angle_alpha   90.00
_cell.angle_beta   90.00
_cell.angle_gamma   90.00
#
_symmetry.space_group_name_H-M   'P 1'
#
loop_
_entity.id
_entity.type
_entity.pdbx_description
1 polymer ?
#
loop_
_entity_poly.entity_id
_entity_poly.type
_entity_poly.pdbx_seq_one_letter_code
_entity_poly.pdbx_strand_id
1 'polypeptide(L)'
;MAAIFIAFFGTIIAVNLTMAMFASGTFGGTVVDNSYVASQKFNGWLEQARQGETLGWDVSYDRHDGELMLSVLSEGGDAIGGLNIRGSKRHPVGVADPHPVVFTEVAPGRYAGMVGSGRWQVRLAMTRGDAERRIQIDLP
;
A
#
# COMPACT_ATOMS: atom_id res chain seq x y z
N MET A 1 34.35 20.81 40.84
CA MET A 1 33.57 21.38 39.71
C MET A 1 33.80 20.63 38.40
N ALA A 2 35.04 20.50 37.89
CA ALA A 2 35.30 19.82 36.61
C ALA A 2 34.74 18.39 36.52
N ALA A 3 34.90 17.58 37.58
CA ALA A 3 34.36 16.22 37.62
C ALA A 3 32.83 16.15 37.44
N ILE A 4 32.10 17.14 37.98
CA ILE A 4 30.64 17.22 37.87
C ILE A 4 30.23 17.56 36.42
N PHE A 5 30.95 18.49 35.78
CA PHE A 5 30.73 18.80 34.36
C PHE A 5 31.00 17.59 33.47
N ILE A 6 32.11 16.87 33.69
CA ILE A 6 32.46 15.68 32.91
C ILE A 6 31.38 14.60 33.07
N ALA A 7 30.90 14.33 34.29
CA ALA A 7 29.84 13.35 34.53
C ALA A 7 28.52 13.76 33.87
N PHE A 8 28.16 15.04 33.94
CA PHE A 8 26.94 15.57 33.33
C PHE A 8 26.97 15.47 31.80
N PHE A 9 28.01 15.98 31.16
CA PHE A 9 28.17 15.89 29.70
C PHE A 9 28.36 14.44 29.24
N GLY A 10 29.08 13.61 29.99
CA GLY A 10 29.22 12.18 29.70
C GLY A 10 27.88 11.45 29.69
N THR A 11 26.99 11.77 30.64
CA THR A 11 25.63 11.21 30.67
C THR A 11 24.82 11.63 29.44
N ILE A 12 24.85 12.92 29.09
CA ILE A 12 24.15 13.44 27.91
C ILE A 12 24.66 12.75 26.63
N ILE A 13 25.98 12.63 26.48
CA ILE A 13 26.60 11.97 25.32
C ILE A 13 26.19 10.50 25.25
N ALA A 14 26.24 9.77 26.36
CA ALA A 14 25.86 8.35 26.41
C ALA A 14 24.39 8.14 26.02
N VAL A 15 23.47 8.97 26.54
CA VAL A 15 22.05 8.92 26.17
C VAL A 15 21.86 9.24 24.69
N ASN A 16 22.49 10.29 24.18
CA ASN A 16 22.37 10.68 22.77
C ASN A 16 22.91 9.60 21.82
N LEU A 17 24.04 8.98 22.15
CA LEU A 17 24.59 7.87 21.37
C LEU A 17 23.71 6.62 21.42
N THR A 18 23.10 6.33 22.58
CA THR A 18 22.14 5.23 22.73
C THR A 18 20.91 5.45 21.86
N MET A 19 20.35 6.66 21.88
CA MET A 19 19.25 7.05 21.00
C MET A 19 19.65 6.99 19.52
N ALA A 20 20.85 7.45 19.17
CA ALA A 20 21.36 7.37 17.80
C ALA A 20 21.52 5.92 17.33
N MET A 21 22.04 5.02 18.16
CA MET A 21 22.15 3.59 17.85
C MET A 21 20.78 2.95 17.65
N PHE A 22 19.80 3.24 18.52
CA PHE A 22 18.44 2.75 18.33
C PHE A 22 17.78 3.34 17.10
N ALA A 23 17.96 4.63 16.81
CA ALA A 23 17.42 5.29 15.61
C ALA A 23 18.04 4.72 14.33
N SER A 24 19.35 4.48 14.29
CA SER A 24 20.03 3.86 13.15
C SER A 24 19.60 2.41 12.92
N GLY A 25 19.19 1.67 13.96
CA GLY A 25 18.67 0.31 13.83
C GLY A 25 17.17 0.22 13.51
N THR A 26 16.38 1.23 13.88
CA THR A 26 14.90 1.21 13.76
C THR A 26 14.37 1.97 12.55
N PHE A 27 15.19 2.82 11.92
CA PHE A 27 14.90 3.37 10.60
C PHE A 27 15.74 2.66 9.55
N GLY A 28 15.22 1.54 9.03
CA GLY A 28 15.64 0.98 7.74
C GLY A 28 15.24 1.93 6.62
N GLY A 29 15.91 3.08 6.56
CA GLY A 29 15.52 4.26 5.82
C GLY A 29 16.64 4.80 4.97
N THR A 30 17.41 3.95 4.29
CA THR A 30 17.89 4.36 2.97
C THR A 30 16.68 4.22 2.06
N VAL A 31 15.99 5.34 1.83
CA VAL A 31 15.19 5.52 0.62
C VAL A 31 16.16 5.31 -0.53
N VAL A 32 16.23 4.06 -0.98
CA VAL A 32 16.61 3.62 -2.32
C VAL A 32 17.79 4.43 -2.89
N ASP A 33 19.00 3.86 -2.90
CA ASP A 33 20.18 4.28 -3.71
C ASP A 33 19.91 4.32 -5.23
N ASN A 34 18.64 4.29 -5.63
CA ASN A 34 18.18 4.07 -6.98
C ASN A 34 17.11 5.06 -7.44
N SER A 35 17.12 6.29 -6.92
CA SER A 35 16.35 7.41 -7.49
C SER A 35 16.71 7.66 -8.98
N TYR A 36 17.90 7.23 -9.43
CA TYR A 36 18.36 7.40 -10.82
C TYR A 36 17.84 6.32 -11.79
N VAL A 37 17.60 5.07 -11.37
CA VAL A 37 16.98 4.04 -12.24
C VAL A 37 15.45 4.02 -12.08
N ALA A 38 14.91 4.50 -10.96
CA ALA A 38 13.46 4.72 -10.80
C ALA A 38 12.92 5.75 -11.81
N SER A 39 13.64 6.85 -12.08
CA SER A 39 13.25 7.82 -13.11
C SER A 39 13.30 7.26 -14.53
N GLN A 40 14.21 6.33 -14.84
CA GLN A 40 14.32 5.75 -16.19
C GLN A 40 13.17 4.79 -16.52
N LYS A 41 12.57 4.15 -15.49
CA LYS A 41 11.39 3.28 -15.65
C LYS A 41 10.05 3.99 -15.45
N PHE A 42 10.08 5.23 -14.94
CA PHE A 42 8.88 6.03 -14.70
C PHE A 42 8.03 6.19 -15.97
N ASN A 43 8.63 6.47 -17.13
CA ASN A 43 7.90 6.61 -18.39
C ASN A 43 7.20 5.30 -18.82
N GLY A 44 7.84 4.14 -18.62
CA GLY A 44 7.23 2.84 -18.93
C GLY A 44 6.09 2.48 -17.98
N TRP A 45 6.21 2.83 -16.69
CA TRP A 45 5.10 2.71 -15.74
C TRP A 45 3.97 3.70 -16.04
N LEU A 46 4.28 4.87 -16.59
CA LEU A 46 3.30 5.87 -17.00
C LEU A 46 2.51 5.42 -18.24
N GLU A 47 3.15 4.75 -19.21
CA GLU A 47 2.47 4.13 -20.35
C GLU A 47 1.59 2.95 -19.93
N GLN A 48 2.05 2.09 -19.02
CA GLN A 48 1.24 1.00 -18.47
C GLN A 48 0.09 1.52 -17.60
N ALA A 49 0.32 2.57 -16.81
CA ALA A 49 -0.73 3.23 -16.02
C ALA A 49 -1.76 3.93 -16.92
N ARG A 50 -1.33 4.59 -18.01
CA ARG A 50 -2.24 5.18 -19.00
C ARG A 50 -3.09 4.13 -19.70
N GLN A 51 -2.52 2.98 -20.07
CA GLN A 51 -3.30 1.88 -20.67
C GLN A 51 -4.37 1.33 -19.72
N GLY A 52 -4.11 1.33 -18.41
CA GLY A 52 -5.09 0.94 -17.39
C GLY A 52 -6.15 2.02 -17.06
N GLU A 53 -5.83 3.31 -17.23
CA GLU A 53 -6.78 4.42 -17.07
C GLU A 53 -7.81 4.48 -18.20
N THR A 54 -7.47 4.05 -19.42
CA THR A 54 -8.41 4.04 -20.57
C THR A 54 -9.38 2.86 -20.61
N LEU A 55 -9.38 1.97 -19.62
CA LEU A 55 -10.29 0.82 -19.59
C LEU A 55 -11.76 1.21 -19.33
N GLY A 56 -12.00 2.42 -18.85
CA GLY A 56 -13.36 2.91 -18.54
C GLY A 56 -14.04 2.07 -17.44
N TRP A 57 -13.28 1.44 -16.54
CA TRP A 57 -13.88 0.73 -15.41
C TRP A 57 -14.22 1.75 -14.33
N ASP A 58 -15.40 1.65 -13.75
CA ASP A 58 -15.76 2.35 -12.53
C ASP A 58 -15.69 1.36 -11.37
N VAL A 59 -14.97 1.72 -10.31
CA VAL A 59 -14.79 0.86 -9.14
C VAL A 59 -15.25 1.60 -7.91
N SER A 60 -16.35 1.14 -7.34
CA SER A 60 -16.82 1.57 -6.02
C SER A 60 -16.52 0.49 -4.99
N TYR A 61 -16.41 0.90 -3.73
CA TYR A 61 -16.13 0.01 -2.62
C TYR A 61 -16.96 0.38 -1.41
N ASP A 62 -17.32 -0.63 -0.63
CA ASP A 62 -17.93 -0.49 0.68
C ASP A 62 -17.31 -1.51 1.64
N ARG A 63 -17.27 -1.19 2.93
CA ARG A 63 -16.73 -2.08 3.95
C ARG A 63 -17.70 -2.24 5.11
N HIS A 64 -18.12 -3.48 5.34
CA HIS A 64 -18.97 -3.87 6.45
C HIS A 64 -18.36 -5.04 7.21
N ASP A 65 -18.29 -4.94 8.55
CA ASP A 65 -17.77 -5.99 9.44
C ASP A 65 -16.40 -6.58 9.07
N GLY A 66 -15.56 -5.76 8.42
CA GLY A 66 -14.24 -6.15 7.97
C GLY A 66 -14.20 -6.83 6.60
N GLU A 67 -15.33 -7.09 5.98
CA GLU A 67 -15.41 -7.50 4.59
C GLU A 67 -15.40 -6.26 3.68
N LEU A 68 -14.51 -6.24 2.68
CA LEU A 68 -14.47 -5.23 1.63
C LEU A 68 -15.25 -5.74 0.42
N MET A 69 -16.34 -5.05 0.09
CA MET A 69 -17.17 -5.29 -1.07
C MET A 69 -16.76 -4.31 -2.18
N LEU A 70 -16.34 -4.84 -3.32
CA LEU A 70 -16.00 -4.08 -4.52
C LEU A 70 -17.14 -4.22 -5.53
N SER A 71 -17.55 -3.12 -6.16
CA SER A 71 -18.43 -3.13 -7.33
C SER A 71 -17.69 -2.53 -8.52
N VAL A 72 -17.53 -3.33 -9.58
CA VAL A 72 -16.79 -2.98 -10.79
C VAL A 72 -17.77 -2.92 -11.96
N LEU A 73 -17.95 -1.72 -12.50
CA LEU A 73 -18.83 -1.43 -13.63
C LEU A 73 -18.01 -0.94 -14.83
N SER A 74 -18.55 -1.05 -16.04
CA SER A 74 -18.02 -0.35 -17.22
C SER A 74 -18.51 1.10 -17.23
N GLU A 75 -17.91 1.92 -18.08
CA GLU A 75 -18.35 3.31 -18.33
C GLU A 75 -19.80 3.36 -18.83
N GLY A 76 -20.29 2.27 -19.44
CA GLY A 76 -21.69 2.10 -19.84
C GLY A 76 -22.63 1.64 -18.71
N GLY A 77 -22.11 1.39 -17.51
CA GLY A 77 -22.88 0.92 -16.34
C GLY A 77 -23.04 -0.60 -16.24
N ASP A 78 -22.46 -1.37 -17.18
CA ASP A 78 -22.56 -2.83 -17.17
C ASP A 78 -21.63 -3.45 -16.11
N ALA A 79 -22.14 -4.44 -15.38
CA ALA A 79 -21.35 -5.15 -14.38
C ALA A 79 -20.23 -5.98 -15.02
N ILE A 80 -18.98 -5.76 -14.59
CA ILE A 80 -17.81 -6.46 -15.14
C ILE A 80 -17.50 -7.69 -14.30
N GLY A 81 -18.08 -8.82 -14.70
CA GLY A 81 -17.81 -10.12 -14.10
C GLY A 81 -16.54 -10.82 -14.62
N GLY A 82 -16.10 -11.84 -13.88
CA GLY A 82 -14.96 -12.69 -14.25
C GLY A 82 -13.60 -12.01 -14.15
N LEU A 83 -13.46 -10.94 -13.36
CA LEU A 83 -12.18 -10.29 -13.10
C LEU A 83 -11.33 -11.16 -12.17
N ASN A 84 -10.06 -11.31 -12.50
CA ASN A 84 -9.08 -11.80 -11.53
C ASN A 84 -8.60 -10.61 -10.69
N ILE A 85 -9.04 -10.55 -9.43
CA ILE A 85 -8.68 -9.49 -8.49
C ILE A 85 -7.66 -10.04 -7.48
N ARG A 86 -6.44 -9.52 -7.55
CA ARG A 86 -5.40 -9.77 -6.55
C ARG A 86 -5.35 -8.61 -5.58
N GLY A 87 -5.58 -8.88 -4.31
CA GLY A 87 -5.52 -7.89 -3.24
C GLY A 87 -4.39 -8.12 -2.27
N SER A 88 -3.89 -7.04 -1.68
CA SER A 88 -3.04 -7.08 -0.50
C SER A 88 -3.38 -5.93 0.43
N LYS A 89 -3.37 -6.19 1.74
CA LYS A 89 -3.58 -5.18 2.78
C LYS A 89 -2.29 -4.98 3.57
N ARG A 90 -2.02 -3.75 3.99
CA ARG A 90 -0.92 -3.43 4.91
C ARG A 90 -1.33 -2.31 5.86
N HIS A 91 -0.69 -2.24 7.01
CA HIS A 91 -0.89 -1.09 7.89
C HIS A 91 -0.30 0.17 7.25
N PRO A 92 -0.92 1.35 7.45
CA PRO A 92 -0.41 2.61 6.90
C PRO A 92 0.95 3.03 7.48
N VAL A 93 1.28 2.52 8.67
CA VAL A 93 2.50 2.83 9.40
C VAL A 93 3.28 1.55 9.70
N GLY A 94 4.60 1.67 9.74
CA GLY A 94 5.51 0.54 9.94
C GLY A 94 5.95 -0.14 8.64
N VAL A 95 6.89 -1.07 8.78
CA VAL A 95 7.53 -1.82 7.67
C VAL A 95 6.99 -3.26 7.62
N ALA A 96 5.72 -3.44 7.95
CA ALA A 96 5.11 -4.77 7.92
C ALA A 96 4.89 -5.23 6.47
N ASP A 97 5.13 -6.51 6.22
CA ASP A 97 4.88 -7.11 4.91
C ASP A 97 3.39 -7.03 4.54
N PRO A 98 3.07 -6.80 3.25
CA PRO A 98 1.70 -6.85 2.78
C PRO A 98 1.09 -8.24 2.99
N HIS A 99 -0.10 -8.28 3.59
CA HIS A 99 -0.86 -9.49 3.78
C HIS A 99 -1.78 -9.70 2.58
N PRO A 100 -1.74 -10.86 1.89
CA PRO A 100 -2.61 -11.11 0.74
C PRO A 100 -4.08 -11.15 1.17
N VAL A 101 -4.96 -10.68 0.29
CA VAL A 101 -6.42 -10.74 0.44
C VAL A 101 -7.00 -11.39 -0.81
N VAL A 102 -7.77 -12.44 -0.60
CA VAL A 102 -8.49 -13.14 -1.66
C VAL A 102 -9.81 -12.43 -1.89
N PHE A 103 -10.08 -12.07 -3.14
CA PHE A 103 -11.35 -11.51 -3.57
C PHE A 103 -12.10 -12.56 -4.40
N THR A 104 -13.35 -12.82 -4.03
CA THR A 104 -14.23 -13.76 -4.72
C THR A 104 -15.41 -13.02 -5.31
N GLU A 105 -15.78 -13.35 -6.54
CA GLU A 105 -16.97 -12.81 -7.17
C GLU A 105 -18.23 -13.41 -6.51
N VAL A 106 -19.07 -12.56 -5.91
CA VAL A 106 -20.31 -12.96 -5.22
C VAL A 106 -21.55 -12.76 -6.11
N ALA A 107 -21.45 -11.82 -7.04
CA ALA A 107 -22.42 -11.55 -8.09
C ALA A 107 -21.68 -10.91 -9.27
N PRO A 108 -22.24 -10.89 -10.49
CA PRO A 108 -21.60 -10.23 -11.63
C PRO A 108 -21.13 -8.82 -11.28
N GLY A 109 -19.82 -8.58 -11.41
CA GLY A 109 -19.20 -7.29 -11.09
C GLY A 109 -19.09 -6.95 -9.60
N ARG A 110 -19.46 -7.85 -8.69
CA ARG A 110 -19.31 -7.67 -7.24
C ARG A 110 -18.33 -8.67 -6.65
N TYR A 111 -17.33 -8.18 -5.94
CA TYR A 111 -16.24 -9.00 -5.39
C TYR A 111 -16.01 -8.73 -3.91
N ALA A 112 -16.03 -9.78 -3.08
CA ALA A 112 -15.87 -9.68 -1.64
C ALA A 112 -14.53 -10.24 -1.18
N GLY A 113 -13.89 -9.56 -0.22
CA GLY A 113 -12.65 -10.03 0.40
C GLY A 113 -12.51 -9.57 1.85
N MET A 114 -12.01 -10.45 2.71
CA MET A 114 -11.88 -10.17 4.15
C MET A 114 -10.61 -9.35 4.44
N VAL A 115 -10.77 -8.11 4.88
CA VAL A 115 -9.67 -7.16 5.12
C VAL A 115 -9.55 -6.74 6.58
N GLY A 116 -10.67 -6.40 7.19
CA GLY A 116 -10.73 -5.52 8.37
C GLY A 116 -10.62 -6.26 9.68
N SER A 117 -10.97 -5.73 10.85
CA SER A 117 -11.32 -4.35 11.24
C SER A 117 -10.09 -3.42 11.28
N GLY A 118 -10.30 -2.11 11.50
CA GLY A 118 -9.23 -1.11 11.64
C GLY A 118 -8.67 -0.55 10.33
N ARG A 119 -7.63 0.27 10.47
CA ARG A 119 -7.05 1.08 9.39
C ARG A 119 -6.08 0.28 8.52
N TRP A 120 -6.36 0.22 7.22
CA TRP A 120 -5.61 -0.57 6.25
C TRP A 120 -5.43 0.19 4.95
N GLN A 121 -4.25 0.05 4.33
CA GLN A 121 -4.09 0.36 2.91
C GLN A 121 -4.26 -0.93 2.13
N VAL A 122 -5.21 -0.95 1.19
CA VAL A 122 -5.47 -2.10 0.33
C VAL A 122 -5.03 -1.75 -1.08
N ARG A 123 -4.13 -2.55 -1.66
CA ARG A 123 -3.76 -2.48 -3.07
C ARG A 123 -4.45 -3.60 -3.82
N LEU A 124 -5.10 -3.24 -4.92
CA LEU A 124 -5.84 -4.14 -5.78
C LEU A 124 -5.24 -4.09 -7.19
N ALA A 125 -5.06 -5.26 -7.79
CA ALA A 125 -4.77 -5.42 -9.21
C ALA A 125 -5.88 -6.27 -9.82
N MET A 126 -6.63 -5.68 -10.74
CA MET A 126 -7.76 -6.28 -11.44
C MET A 126 -7.32 -6.60 -12.86
N THR A 127 -7.53 -7.83 -13.32
CA THR A 127 -7.14 -8.27 -14.66
C THR A 127 -8.27 -8.96 -15.39
N ARG A 128 -8.42 -8.69 -16.69
CA ARG A 128 -9.38 -9.32 -17.60
C ARG A 128 -8.74 -9.51 -18.98
N GLY A 129 -8.28 -10.72 -19.30
CA GLY A 129 -7.47 -10.92 -20.51
C GLY A 129 -6.20 -10.07 -20.44
N ASP A 130 -5.96 -9.23 -21.45
CA ASP A 130 -4.80 -8.33 -21.51
C ASP A 130 -5.01 -7.00 -20.78
N ALA A 131 -6.23 -6.73 -20.29
CA ALA A 131 -6.54 -5.53 -19.52
C ALA A 131 -6.10 -5.68 -18.06
N GLU A 132 -5.31 -4.73 -17.55
CA GLU A 132 -4.95 -4.61 -16.14
C GLU A 132 -5.29 -3.22 -15.59
N ARG A 133 -5.92 -3.18 -14.41
CA ARG A 133 -6.13 -1.95 -13.64
C ARG A 133 -5.66 -2.12 -12.21
N ARG A 134 -4.90 -1.14 -11.71
CA ARG A 134 -4.44 -1.12 -10.32
C ARG A 134 -5.04 0.06 -9.57
N ILE A 135 -5.55 -0.20 -8.37
CA ILE A 135 -6.08 0.85 -7.48
C ILE A 135 -5.57 0.65 -6.05
N GLN A 136 -5.50 1.74 -5.29
CA GLN A 136 -5.21 1.72 -3.86
C GLN A 136 -6.38 2.35 -3.11
N ILE A 137 -6.82 1.69 -2.05
CA ILE A 137 -7.91 2.13 -1.16
C ILE A 137 -7.32 2.30 0.24
N ASP A 138 -7.52 3.48 0.82
CA ASP A 138 -7.18 3.76 2.21
C ASP A 138 -8.43 3.61 3.07
N LEU A 139 -8.51 2.54 3.86
CA LEU A 139 -9.64 2.25 4.72
C LEU A 139 -9.43 2.87 6.11
N PRO A 140 -10.45 3.53 6.69
CA PRO A 140 -10.40 4.09 8.04
C PRO A 140 -10.30 3.01 9.12
#